data_AF-A0A7M2XJZ2-F1
#
_entry.id   AF-A0A7M2XJZ2-F1
#
_cell.length_a   1.000
_cell.length_b   1.000
_cell.length_c   1.000
_cell.angle_alpha   90.00
_cell.angle_beta   90.00
_cell.angle_gamma   90.00
#
_symmetry.space_group_name_H-M   'P 1'
#
loop_
_entity.id
_entity.type
_entity.pdbx_description
1 polymer ?
#
loop_
_entity_poly.entity_id
_entity_poly.type
_entity_poly.pdbx_seq_one_letter_code
_entity_poly.pdbx_strand_id
1 'polypeptide(L)'
;MHVYPFGAVVGSDDLALALTLCAVSPTIGGVLVRGEKGTAKSTTVRAHAALLPPVTVVDGCRFSCDPDAPDPSCPDGPHPPGAASHVRPVRLVELPVGAAEDRVTGALHLGKALADRTAEYEPGLLALAHRGVLYVDEVNLLHDHLVDLLLDAAAMGRSTVERDGVSVEHASRFVLVGTMNPEEGELRPQLLDRFGLAVDVTAPRDPHMRAEIVRRRMAFDADPAGFTARWADRDAEWSRRVASARELVPQVALSDDALVSIAEVCAAFDVDGMRADLVTARTAIAHAAWHDRLEVTREDIAAAARLALPHRRRRNPFDAPTSSDDLLDELLGGDDPDPGPDDDPGGGESAPDDSAAETSSGSGDRSSTSLASATDPFRARVFSADRVGRGAAGRRSRAVTTIGRTVGSRRGDTGPVHLPATIRASAFTDRGLQVRRKIIEGRETNLVLLCVDASGSMAARNRMVQVKTAVLSLLLDAYRRRDTVGLVTFRGTGATVALPPTNSVDVAAARLRELPAGGRTPLAEGLIEAATTLRRHSLRDPRRRALLVVVTDGRATAGPDAVQRSLDAADVIAAQGISSVVVDSETGRFRMGLAARLAERLGAEYVPVGEVDADALTGIVRERAA
;
A
#
# COMPACT_ATOMS: atom_id res chain seq x y z
N MET A 1 5.46 3.55 34.72
CA MET A 1 6.27 3.42 33.50
C MET A 1 6.37 4.83 32.92
N HIS A 2 7.56 5.42 32.87
CA HIS A 2 7.73 6.76 32.31
C HIS A 2 7.65 6.69 30.78
N VAL A 3 6.93 7.63 30.17
CA VAL A 3 6.87 7.78 28.71
C VAL A 3 8.06 8.66 28.30
N TYR A 4 8.68 8.33 27.18
CA TYR A 4 9.77 9.15 26.63
C TYR A 4 9.20 10.53 26.21
N PRO A 5 9.78 11.66 26.65
CA PRO A 5 9.27 13.00 26.32
C PRO A 5 9.25 13.26 24.82
N PHE A 6 8.21 13.96 24.34
CA PHE A 6 8.04 14.19 22.90
C PHE A 6 9.07 15.19 22.38
N GLY A 7 9.33 16.30 23.11
CA GLY A 7 10.37 17.26 22.75
C GLY A 7 11.80 16.67 22.73
N ALA A 8 11.99 15.48 23.32
CA ALA A 8 13.27 14.80 23.33
C ALA A 8 13.51 13.91 22.09
N VAL A 9 12.51 13.70 21.23
CA VAL A 9 12.65 12.98 19.96
C VAL A 9 13.47 13.84 18.97
N VAL A 10 14.32 13.21 18.15
CA VAL A 10 15.24 13.91 17.23
C VAL A 10 15.05 13.40 15.81
N GLY A 11 15.03 14.30 14.83
CA GLY A 11 15.05 13.95 13.41
C GLY A 11 13.76 13.33 12.90
N SER A 12 12.62 13.75 13.44
CA SER A 12 11.30 13.26 13.04
C SER A 12 10.31 14.42 12.93
N ASP A 13 10.76 15.53 12.34
CA ASP A 13 10.05 16.80 12.35
C ASP A 13 8.74 16.71 11.56
N ASP A 14 8.75 16.07 10.38
CA ASP A 14 7.53 15.82 9.59
C ASP A 14 6.52 14.93 10.34
N LEU A 15 7.00 13.93 11.09
CA LEU A 15 6.14 13.07 11.91
C LEU A 15 5.55 13.86 13.08
N ALA A 16 6.38 14.67 13.74
CA ALA A 16 5.95 15.51 14.85
C ALA A 16 4.91 16.53 14.38
N LEU A 17 5.13 17.15 13.22
CA LEU A 17 4.20 18.08 12.59
C LEU A 17 2.89 17.37 12.23
N ALA A 18 2.92 16.24 11.51
CA ALA A 18 1.71 15.52 11.12
C ALA A 18 0.85 15.09 12.32
N LEU A 19 1.48 14.58 13.38
CA LEU A 19 0.79 14.22 14.62
C LEU A 19 0.17 15.47 15.29
N THR A 20 0.91 16.58 15.32
CA THR A 20 0.44 17.85 15.89
C THR A 20 -0.74 18.42 15.11
N LEU A 21 -0.68 18.43 13.78
CA LEU A 21 -1.77 18.93 12.92
C LEU A 21 -3.04 18.07 13.09
N CYS A 22 -2.90 16.74 13.15
CA CYS A 22 -4.04 15.86 13.47
C CYS A 22 -4.55 16.02 14.91
N ALA A 23 -3.70 16.41 15.86
CA ALA A 23 -4.16 16.79 17.19
C ALA A 23 -4.95 18.10 17.15
N VAL A 24 -4.52 19.08 16.37
CA VAL A 24 -5.17 20.38 16.20
C VAL A 24 -6.52 20.24 15.47
N SER A 25 -6.56 19.47 14.38
CA SER A 25 -7.78 19.18 13.64
C SER A 25 -7.93 17.68 13.37
N PRO A 26 -8.70 16.95 14.20
CA PRO A 26 -8.96 15.52 13.99
C PRO A 26 -9.68 15.20 12.67
N THR A 27 -10.34 16.20 12.07
CA THR A 27 -11.07 16.06 10.79
C THR A 27 -10.17 15.85 9.57
N ILE A 28 -8.84 15.96 9.73
CA ILE A 28 -7.85 15.67 8.69
C ILE A 28 -7.88 14.19 8.27
N GLY A 29 -8.24 13.26 9.15
CA GLY A 29 -8.40 11.84 8.80
C GLY A 29 -7.22 10.92 9.17
N GLY A 30 -6.43 11.31 10.16
CA GLY A 30 -5.38 10.47 10.76
C GLY A 30 -4.03 10.50 10.03
N VAL A 31 -3.05 9.79 10.61
CA VAL A 31 -1.65 9.78 10.16
C VAL A 31 -1.19 8.37 9.86
N LEU A 32 -0.58 8.18 8.70
CA LEU A 32 0.09 6.96 8.28
C LEU A 32 1.61 7.14 8.34
N VAL A 33 2.27 6.41 9.22
CA VAL A 33 3.71 6.48 9.45
C VAL A 33 4.40 5.31 8.76
N ARG A 34 5.09 5.57 7.67
CA ARG A 34 5.87 4.60 6.90
C ARG A 34 7.33 4.66 7.34
N GLY A 35 8.01 3.52 7.40
CA GLY A 35 9.44 3.49 7.64
C GLY A 35 9.94 2.14 8.10
N GLU A 36 11.25 2.01 8.22
CA GLU A 36 11.91 0.78 8.68
C GLU A 36 11.66 0.51 10.17
N LYS A 37 12.11 -0.65 10.65
CA LYS A 37 12.13 -0.96 12.09
C LYS A 37 13.23 -0.14 12.77
N GLY A 38 12.97 0.33 13.99
CA GLY A 38 13.95 1.08 14.78
C GLY A 38 13.99 2.59 14.54
N THR A 39 13.07 3.15 13.76
CA THR A 39 12.95 4.61 13.50
C THR A 39 12.09 5.35 14.54
N ALA A 40 11.96 4.82 15.76
CA ALA A 40 11.22 5.41 16.88
C ALA A 40 9.72 5.73 16.66
N LYS A 41 9.08 5.25 15.57
CA LYS A 41 7.65 5.51 15.25
C LYS A 41 6.70 5.35 16.45
N SER A 42 6.70 4.17 17.08
CA SER A 42 5.84 3.89 18.24
C SER A 42 6.20 4.73 19.48
N THR A 43 7.47 5.11 19.62
CA THR A 43 7.93 5.97 20.73
C THR A 43 7.39 7.38 20.56
N THR A 44 7.49 7.94 19.35
CA THR A 44 6.99 9.29 19.03
C THR A 44 5.47 9.37 19.20
N VAL A 45 4.72 8.36 18.75
CA VAL A 45 3.25 8.36 18.91
C VAL A 45 2.83 8.27 20.38
N ARG A 46 3.48 7.40 21.17
CA ARG A 46 3.23 7.30 22.62
C ARG A 46 3.56 8.60 23.35
N ALA A 47 4.68 9.22 23.00
CA ALA A 47 5.09 10.50 23.54
C ALA A 47 4.07 11.61 23.22
N HIS A 48 3.63 11.67 21.96
CA HIS A 48 2.63 12.63 21.51
C HIS A 48 1.28 12.46 22.22
N ALA A 49 0.80 11.23 22.39
CA ALA A 49 -0.46 10.97 23.09
C ALA A 49 -0.43 11.44 24.55
N ALA A 50 0.75 11.41 25.21
CA ALA A 50 0.93 11.93 26.56
C ALA A 50 0.93 13.47 26.63
N LEU A 51 1.16 14.17 25.51
CA LEU A 51 1.09 15.63 25.43
C LEU A 51 -0.31 16.19 25.20
N LEU A 52 -1.24 15.36 24.73
CA LEU A 52 -2.56 15.86 24.34
C LEU A 52 -3.29 16.45 25.55
N PRO A 53 -3.96 17.62 25.40
CA PRO A 53 -4.73 18.22 26.47
C PRO A 53 -5.72 17.22 27.07
N PRO A 54 -5.86 17.17 28.41
CA PRO A 54 -6.75 16.22 29.06
C PRO A 54 -8.22 16.49 28.69
N VAL A 55 -9.05 15.47 28.85
CA VAL A 55 -10.47 15.51 28.49
C VAL A 55 -11.34 15.36 29.73
N THR A 56 -12.42 16.14 29.80
CA THR A 56 -13.47 16.01 30.82
C THR A 56 -14.48 14.96 30.37
N VAL A 57 -14.80 13.99 31.22
CA VAL A 57 -15.71 12.89 30.89
C VAL A 57 -16.76 12.68 31.97
N VAL A 58 -17.96 12.24 31.57
CA VAL A 58 -19.04 11.85 32.50
C VAL A 58 -18.61 10.66 33.36
N ASP A 59 -18.84 10.73 34.67
CA ASP A 59 -18.54 9.68 35.62
C ASP A 59 -19.33 8.40 35.32
N GLY A 60 -18.64 7.26 35.33
CA GLY A 60 -19.24 5.94 35.07
C GLY A 60 -19.61 5.66 33.61
N CYS A 61 -19.51 6.63 32.69
CA CYS A 61 -19.75 6.42 31.27
C CYS A 61 -18.61 5.64 30.61
N ARG A 62 -18.88 4.41 30.15
CA ARG A 62 -17.90 3.54 29.49
C ARG A 62 -17.45 4.10 28.13
N PHE A 63 -18.28 4.92 27.50
CA PHE A 63 -18.03 5.55 26.20
C PHE A 63 -17.35 6.91 26.29
N SER A 64 -17.03 7.41 27.50
CA SER A 64 -16.31 8.68 27.70
C SER A 64 -17.03 9.91 27.10
N CYS A 65 -18.35 9.99 27.28
CA CYS A 65 -19.14 11.13 26.82
C CYS A 65 -18.64 12.46 27.40
N ASP A 66 -18.74 13.51 26.59
CA ASP A 66 -18.51 14.89 27.02
C ASP A 66 -19.67 15.35 27.93
N PRO A 67 -19.40 15.89 29.13
CA PRO A 67 -20.46 16.40 30.00
C PRO A 67 -21.18 17.63 29.44
N ASP A 68 -20.52 18.44 28.60
CA ASP A 68 -21.11 19.65 28.00
C ASP A 68 -21.87 19.34 26.71
N ALA A 69 -21.53 18.23 26.04
CA ALA A 69 -22.15 17.76 24.81
C ALA A 69 -22.23 16.22 24.75
N PRO A 70 -23.04 15.57 25.62
CA PRO A 70 -23.11 14.12 25.69
C PRO A 70 -23.69 13.51 24.40
N ASP A 71 -23.18 12.34 24.00
CA ASP A 71 -23.66 11.63 22.81
C ASP A 71 -25.10 11.13 23.05
N PRO A 72 -26.10 11.56 22.26
CA PRO A 72 -27.50 11.18 22.48
C PRO A 72 -27.77 9.68 22.28
N SER A 73 -26.92 9.00 21.51
CA SER A 73 -27.00 7.54 21.29
C SER A 73 -26.18 6.72 22.28
N CYS A 74 -25.51 7.36 23.24
CA CYS A 74 -24.64 6.65 24.18
C CYS A 74 -25.40 5.48 24.86
N PRO A 75 -24.88 4.24 24.80
CA PRO A 75 -25.52 3.10 25.44
C PRO A 75 -25.59 3.18 26.98
N ASP A 76 -24.78 4.03 27.61
CA ASP A 76 -24.83 4.33 29.05
C ASP A 76 -25.67 5.58 29.37
N GLY A 77 -26.27 6.19 28.35
CA GLY A 77 -27.12 7.37 28.46
C GLY A 77 -28.58 7.04 28.78
N PRO A 78 -29.45 8.07 28.88
CA PRO A 78 -29.12 9.48 28.70
C PRO A 78 -28.32 10.06 29.88
N HIS A 79 -27.41 11.01 29.60
CA HIS A 79 -26.66 11.74 30.62
C HIS A 79 -27.32 13.11 30.87
N PRO A 80 -27.81 13.41 32.09
CA PRO A 80 -28.44 14.69 32.39
C PRO A 80 -27.41 15.84 32.37
N PRO A 81 -27.83 17.08 32.04
CA PRO A 81 -26.97 18.26 32.17
C PRO A 81 -26.45 18.40 33.60
N GLY A 82 -25.14 18.63 33.75
CA GLY A 82 -24.49 18.71 35.06
C GLY A 82 -24.24 17.36 35.73
N ALA A 83 -24.26 16.24 34.99
CA ALA A 83 -23.79 14.96 35.48
C ALA A 83 -22.38 15.08 36.08
N ALA A 84 -22.12 14.32 37.15
CA ALA A 84 -20.80 14.25 37.74
C ALA A 84 -19.75 13.90 36.67
N SER A 85 -18.63 14.61 36.68
CA SER A 85 -17.58 14.46 35.68
C SER A 85 -16.21 14.62 36.32
N HIS A 86 -15.21 14.02 35.67
CA HIS A 86 -13.82 14.16 36.05
C HIS A 86 -12.94 14.43 34.83
N VAL A 87 -11.80 15.07 35.08
CA VAL A 87 -10.76 15.28 34.07
C VAL A 87 -9.83 14.07 34.08
N ARG A 88 -9.52 13.54 32.89
CA ARG A 88 -8.56 12.45 32.73
C ARG A 88 -7.62 12.70 31.55
N PRO A 89 -6.42 12.09 31.54
CA PRO A 89 -5.55 12.14 30.36
C PRO A 89 -6.23 11.46 29.16
N VAL A 90 -5.78 11.87 27.97
CA VAL A 90 -6.18 11.23 26.71
C VAL A 90 -5.75 9.76 26.72
N ARG A 91 -6.64 8.88 26.24
CA ARG A 91 -6.35 7.44 26.12
C ARG A 91 -5.62 7.19 24.80
N LEU A 92 -4.49 6.50 24.90
CA LEU A 92 -3.85 5.82 23.78
C LEU A 92 -4.31 4.36 23.79
N VAL A 93 -5.08 3.97 22.77
CA VAL A 93 -5.58 2.61 22.61
C VAL A 93 -4.76 1.93 21.52
N GLU A 94 -4.10 0.84 21.86
CA GLU A 94 -3.30 0.06 20.90
C GLU A 94 -4.13 -1.11 20.35
N LEU A 95 -4.20 -1.21 19.02
CA LEU A 95 -4.84 -2.32 18.32
C LEU A 95 -3.80 -3.39 17.96
N PRO A 96 -3.87 -4.61 18.52
CA PRO A 96 -2.99 -5.68 18.13
C PRO A 96 -3.36 -6.23 16.74
N VAL A 97 -2.36 -6.63 15.95
CA VAL A 97 -2.53 -7.19 14.58
C VAL A 97 -3.53 -8.36 14.53
N GLY A 98 -3.57 -9.17 15.60
CA GLY A 98 -4.47 -10.32 15.72
C GLY A 98 -5.83 -10.03 16.38
N ALA A 99 -6.24 -8.76 16.52
CA ALA A 99 -7.52 -8.42 17.12
C ALA A 99 -8.68 -9.02 16.31
N ALA A 100 -9.60 -9.67 17.02
CA ALA A 100 -10.89 -10.04 16.44
C ALA A 100 -11.75 -8.78 16.27
N GLU A 101 -12.64 -8.78 15.28
CA GLU A 101 -13.59 -7.70 15.02
C GLU A 101 -14.40 -7.34 16.27
N ASP A 102 -14.91 -8.34 16.99
CA ASP A 102 -15.65 -8.21 18.26
C ASP A 102 -14.89 -7.42 19.32
N ARG A 103 -13.54 -7.49 19.34
CA ARG A 103 -12.71 -6.68 20.26
C ARG A 103 -12.62 -5.23 19.81
N VAL A 104 -12.69 -4.98 18.50
CA VAL A 104 -12.61 -3.63 17.90
C VAL A 104 -13.92 -2.90 18.08
N THR A 105 -15.02 -3.49 17.62
CA THR A 105 -16.35 -2.88 17.65
C THR A 105 -16.97 -2.97 19.04
N GLY A 106 -16.81 -4.11 19.70
CA GLY A 106 -17.56 -4.50 20.89
C GLY A 106 -18.43 -5.73 20.60
N ALA A 107 -18.89 -6.37 21.67
CA ALA A 107 -19.62 -7.63 21.59
C ALA A 107 -20.71 -7.72 22.65
N LEU A 108 -21.67 -8.62 22.46
CA LEU A 108 -22.64 -8.96 23.50
C LEU A 108 -22.02 -9.92 24.52
N HIS A 109 -22.23 -9.67 25.80
CA HIS A 109 -21.86 -10.61 26.87
C HIS A 109 -22.77 -11.85 26.84
N LEU A 110 -22.41 -12.84 26.04
CA LEU A 110 -23.13 -14.12 25.91
C LEU A 110 -23.31 -14.84 27.25
N GLY A 111 -22.34 -14.72 28.16
CA GLY A 111 -22.42 -15.32 29.50
C GLY A 111 -23.60 -14.76 30.31
N LYS A 112 -23.72 -13.44 30.41
CA LYS A 112 -24.83 -12.77 31.10
C LYS A 112 -26.15 -12.92 30.34
N ALA A 113 -26.12 -12.91 29.01
CA ALA A 113 -27.31 -13.14 28.20
C ALA A 113 -27.90 -14.55 28.42
N LEU A 114 -27.06 -15.57 28.64
CA LEU A 114 -27.50 -16.95 28.87
C LEU A 114 -27.82 -17.24 30.35
N ALA A 115 -27.04 -16.69 31.28
CA ALA A 115 -27.22 -16.92 32.73
C ALA A 115 -28.33 -16.03 33.32
N ASP A 116 -28.24 -14.72 33.08
CA ASP A 116 -29.05 -13.69 33.73
C ASP A 116 -30.20 -13.22 32.82
N ARG A 117 -30.26 -13.69 31.56
CA ARG A 117 -31.21 -13.26 30.52
C ARG A 117 -31.14 -11.75 30.23
N THR A 118 -30.02 -11.11 30.53
CA THR A 118 -29.76 -9.69 30.25
C THR A 118 -28.77 -9.54 29.11
N ALA A 119 -29.18 -8.87 28.03
CA ALA A 119 -28.29 -8.51 26.94
C ALA A 119 -27.49 -7.25 27.32
N GLU A 120 -26.23 -7.44 27.70
CA GLU A 120 -25.31 -6.34 27.99
C GLU A 120 -24.26 -6.24 26.87
N TYR A 121 -24.11 -5.03 26.32
CA TYR A 121 -23.08 -4.72 25.34
C TYR A 121 -21.76 -4.39 26.05
N GLU A 122 -20.69 -5.09 25.67
CA GLU A 122 -19.33 -4.81 26.08
C GLU A 122 -18.66 -3.89 25.04
N PRO A 123 -18.21 -2.69 25.45
CA PRO A 123 -17.59 -1.73 24.54
C PRO A 123 -16.26 -2.25 23.98
N GLY A 124 -16.06 -2.10 22.67
CA GLY A 124 -14.80 -2.43 22.00
C GLY A 124 -13.72 -1.35 22.11
N LEU A 125 -12.60 -1.58 21.42
CA LEU A 125 -11.49 -0.63 21.34
C LEU A 125 -11.90 0.72 20.75
N LEU A 126 -12.87 0.76 19.83
CA LEU A 126 -13.38 2.01 19.26
C LEU A 126 -14.12 2.90 20.27
N ALA A 127 -14.84 2.29 21.21
CA ALA A 127 -15.45 3.02 22.31
C ALA A 127 -14.38 3.54 23.29
N LEU A 128 -13.35 2.73 23.57
CA LEU A 128 -12.24 3.13 24.43
C LEU A 128 -11.38 4.25 23.82
N ALA A 129 -11.25 4.26 22.50
CA ALA A 129 -10.48 5.26 21.75
C ALA A 129 -11.21 6.60 21.61
N HIS A 130 -12.52 6.65 21.91
CA HIS A 130 -13.30 7.89 21.80
C HIS A 130 -12.66 9.03 22.61
N ARG A 131 -12.49 10.18 21.95
CA ARG A 131 -11.78 11.37 22.43
C ARG A 131 -10.34 11.07 22.84
N GLY A 132 -9.70 10.19 22.06
CA GLY A 132 -8.28 9.90 22.20
C GLY A 132 -7.62 9.46 20.90
N VAL A 133 -6.65 8.56 21.04
CA VAL A 133 -5.79 8.11 19.93
C VAL A 133 -5.94 6.60 19.77
N LEU A 134 -6.23 6.15 18.55
CA LEU A 134 -6.17 4.74 18.18
C LEU A 134 -4.87 4.49 17.41
N TYR A 135 -3.96 3.76 18.04
CA TYR A 135 -2.69 3.36 17.43
C TYR A 135 -2.79 1.95 16.87
N VAL A 136 -2.35 1.78 15.63
CA VAL A 136 -2.28 0.50 14.95
C VAL A 136 -0.85 0.26 14.51
N ASP A 137 -0.22 -0.76 15.08
CA ASP A 137 1.10 -1.21 14.65
C ASP A 137 0.97 -2.12 13.44
N GLU A 138 1.81 -1.92 12.43
CA GLU A 138 1.84 -2.73 11.21
C GLU A 138 0.45 -2.86 10.55
N VAL A 139 -0.16 -1.71 10.20
CA VAL A 139 -1.51 -1.64 9.57
C VAL A 139 -1.63 -2.49 8.31
N ASN A 140 -0.53 -2.74 7.61
CA ASN A 140 -0.46 -3.58 6.41
C ASN A 140 -0.70 -5.07 6.70
N LEU A 141 -0.59 -5.50 7.96
CA LEU A 141 -0.83 -6.89 8.39
C LEU A 141 -2.26 -7.12 8.89
N LEU A 142 -3.04 -6.06 9.12
CA LEU A 142 -4.44 -6.19 9.51
C LEU A 142 -5.30 -6.76 8.37
N HIS A 143 -6.38 -7.41 8.75
CA HIS A 143 -7.40 -7.82 7.80
C HIS A 143 -8.07 -6.59 7.16
N ASP A 144 -8.23 -6.60 5.84
CA ASP A 144 -8.82 -5.49 5.05
C ASP A 144 -10.11 -4.91 5.67
N HIS A 145 -11.06 -5.78 6.07
CA HIS A 145 -12.34 -5.35 6.65
C HIS A 145 -12.20 -4.61 7.98
N LEU A 146 -11.17 -4.93 8.80
CA LEU A 146 -10.91 -4.19 10.03
C LEU A 146 -10.37 -2.81 9.68
N VAL A 147 -9.47 -2.72 8.70
CA VAL A 147 -8.93 -1.42 8.26
C VAL A 147 -10.04 -0.54 7.70
N ASP A 148 -10.93 -1.08 6.86
CA ASP A 148 -12.12 -0.37 6.36
C ASP A 148 -12.97 0.17 7.52
N LEU A 149 -13.30 -0.68 8.49
CA LEU A 149 -14.12 -0.33 9.65
C LEU A 149 -13.47 0.79 10.49
N LEU A 150 -12.16 0.71 10.74
CA LEU A 150 -11.43 1.73 11.49
C LEU A 150 -11.42 3.08 10.77
N LEU A 151 -11.22 3.07 9.46
CA LEU A 151 -11.19 4.28 8.65
C LEU A 151 -12.59 4.91 8.53
N ASP A 152 -13.63 4.10 8.38
CA ASP A 152 -15.02 4.57 8.39
C ASP A 152 -15.38 5.18 9.76
N ALA A 153 -15.02 4.52 10.86
CA ALA A 153 -15.25 5.04 12.21
C ALA A 153 -14.48 6.34 12.46
N ALA A 154 -13.22 6.44 12.02
CA ALA A 154 -12.42 7.65 12.13
C ALA A 154 -13.00 8.82 11.30
N ALA A 155 -13.50 8.54 10.09
CA ALA A 155 -14.07 9.56 9.20
C ALA A 155 -15.46 10.03 9.64
N MET A 156 -16.34 9.10 10.04
CA MET A 156 -17.70 9.42 10.49
C MET A 156 -17.73 9.91 11.95
N GLY A 157 -16.70 9.58 12.73
CA GLY A 157 -16.64 9.88 14.16
C GLY A 157 -17.65 9.10 14.99
N ARG A 158 -18.20 8.00 14.45
CA ARG A 158 -19.23 7.15 15.03
C ARG A 158 -18.98 5.69 14.66
N SER A 159 -19.40 4.79 15.53
CA SER A 159 -19.29 3.34 15.34
C SER A 159 -20.67 2.72 15.50
N THR A 160 -21.10 1.99 14.48
CA THR A 160 -22.39 1.29 14.45
C THR A 160 -22.15 -0.21 14.39
N VAL A 161 -22.80 -0.95 15.27
CA VAL A 161 -22.71 -2.40 15.38
C VAL A 161 -24.10 -2.99 15.21
N GLU A 162 -24.35 -3.60 14.05
CA GLU A 162 -25.61 -4.28 13.72
C GLU A 162 -25.40 -5.79 13.63
N ARG A 163 -25.32 -6.47 14.78
CA ARG A 163 -24.99 -7.91 14.85
C ARG A 163 -25.77 -8.61 15.95
N ASP A 164 -26.00 -9.91 15.74
CA ASP A 164 -26.67 -10.79 16.70
C ASP A 164 -28.03 -10.28 17.20
N GLY A 165 -28.75 -9.54 16.34
CA GLY A 165 -30.07 -8.96 16.64
C GLY A 165 -30.02 -7.68 17.47
N VAL A 166 -28.84 -7.09 17.66
CA VAL A 166 -28.64 -5.83 18.37
C VAL A 166 -28.07 -4.79 17.41
N SER A 167 -28.64 -3.59 17.45
CA SER A 167 -28.13 -2.39 16.79
C SER A 167 -27.68 -1.43 17.90
N VAL A 168 -26.35 -1.23 18.01
CA VAL A 168 -25.75 -0.26 18.93
C VAL A 168 -25.00 0.76 18.11
N GLU A 169 -25.23 2.04 18.39
CA GLU A 169 -24.49 3.14 17.79
C GLU A 169 -23.90 4.01 18.90
N HIS A 170 -22.64 4.41 18.76
CA HIS A 170 -21.99 5.30 19.72
C HIS A 170 -20.96 6.21 19.05
N ALA A 171 -20.68 7.35 19.68
CA ALA A 171 -19.60 8.24 19.25
C ALA A 171 -18.24 7.53 19.30
N SER A 172 -17.42 7.77 18.28
CA SER A 172 -16.06 7.23 18.13
C SER A 172 -15.17 8.22 17.37
N ARG A 173 -15.12 9.46 17.86
CA ARG A 173 -14.17 10.49 17.39
C ARG A 173 -12.80 10.25 18.00
N PHE A 174 -11.80 9.90 17.20
CA PHE A 174 -10.42 9.66 17.65
C PHE A 174 -9.42 10.00 16.55
N VAL A 175 -8.16 10.21 16.92
CA VAL A 175 -7.07 10.35 15.96
C VAL A 175 -6.55 8.94 15.63
N LEU A 176 -6.67 8.53 14.37
CA LEU A 176 -6.11 7.28 13.88
C LEU A 176 -4.63 7.46 13.56
N VAL A 177 -3.76 6.64 14.14
CA VAL A 177 -2.34 6.60 13.80
C VAL A 177 -1.96 5.17 13.42
N GLY A 178 -1.66 4.97 12.14
CA GLY A 178 -1.21 3.69 11.62
C GLY A 178 0.28 3.70 11.33
N THR A 179 1.02 2.68 11.72
CA THR A 179 2.42 2.51 11.30
C THR A 179 2.54 1.33 10.37
N MET A 180 3.45 1.39 9.40
CA MET A 180 3.79 0.23 8.59
C MET A 180 5.27 0.18 8.22
N ASN A 181 5.72 -1.02 7.87
CA ASN A 181 6.97 -1.25 7.18
C ASN A 181 6.66 -1.58 5.70
N PRO A 182 7.02 -0.72 4.74
CA PRO A 182 6.81 -0.99 3.32
C PRO A 182 7.41 -2.32 2.85
N GLU A 183 8.47 -2.81 3.50
CA GLU A 183 9.09 -4.10 3.15
C GLU A 183 8.22 -5.32 3.47
N GLU A 184 7.27 -5.19 4.41
CA GLU A 184 6.40 -6.30 4.84
C GLU A 184 5.09 -6.38 4.05
N GLY A 185 4.88 -5.44 3.13
CA GLY A 185 3.73 -5.39 2.24
C GLY A 185 3.10 -4.01 2.20
N GLU A 186 2.43 -3.71 1.09
CA GLU A 186 1.74 -2.45 0.88
C GLU A 186 0.27 -2.51 1.29
N LEU A 187 -0.23 -1.40 1.84
CA LEU A 187 -1.66 -1.19 2.00
C LEU A 187 -2.34 -1.00 0.64
N ARG A 188 -3.61 -1.40 0.54
CA ARG A 188 -4.41 -1.16 -0.67
C ARG A 188 -4.47 0.35 -0.96
N PRO A 189 -4.37 0.79 -2.22
CA PRO A 189 -4.49 2.21 -2.58
C PRO A 189 -5.77 2.87 -2.06
N GLN A 190 -6.89 2.13 -2.04
CA GLN A 190 -8.17 2.64 -1.52
C GLN A 190 -8.16 2.91 -0.01
N LEU A 191 -7.31 2.20 0.74
CA LEU A 191 -7.14 2.38 2.18
C LEU A 191 -6.10 3.47 2.48
N LEU A 192 -5.02 3.50 1.69
CA LEU A 192 -4.02 4.57 1.74
C LEU A 192 -4.68 5.94 1.56
N ASP A 193 -5.52 6.09 0.53
CA ASP A 193 -6.21 7.35 0.22
C ASP A 193 -7.16 7.84 1.33
N ARG A 194 -7.59 6.94 2.24
CA ARG A 194 -8.43 7.30 3.38
C ARG A 194 -7.63 7.86 4.57
N PHE A 195 -6.32 7.67 4.62
CA PHE A 195 -5.48 8.37 5.58
C PHE A 195 -5.34 9.83 5.16
N GLY A 196 -5.51 10.73 6.12
CA GLY A 196 -5.31 12.16 5.93
C GLY A 196 -3.87 12.46 5.50
N LEU A 197 -2.93 12.16 6.38
CA LEU A 197 -1.52 12.47 6.20
C LEU A 197 -0.69 11.19 6.11
N ALA A 198 0.41 11.23 5.36
CA ALA A 198 1.42 10.19 5.36
C ALA A 198 2.81 10.79 5.53
N VAL A 199 3.62 10.13 6.36
CA VAL A 199 5.01 10.54 6.63
C VAL A 199 5.94 9.36 6.44
N ASP A 200 7.02 9.57 5.70
CA ASP A 200 8.12 8.64 5.56
C ASP A 200 9.21 8.94 6.60
N VAL A 201 9.36 8.04 7.57
CA VAL A 201 10.36 8.15 8.63
C VAL A 201 11.55 7.27 8.27
N THR A 202 12.67 7.91 7.98
CA THR A 202 13.94 7.23 7.69
C THR A 202 14.91 7.38 8.87
N ALA A 203 15.80 6.41 9.04
CA ALA A 203 16.86 6.53 10.03
C ALA A 203 17.83 7.66 9.61
N PRO A 204 18.18 8.60 10.50
CA PRO A 204 19.08 9.69 10.15
C PRO A 204 20.45 9.14 9.74
N ARG A 205 20.98 9.64 8.63
CA ARG A 205 22.29 9.24 8.09
C ARG A 205 23.45 9.99 8.74
N ASP A 206 23.21 11.19 9.28
CA ASP A 206 24.21 12.00 9.97
C ASP A 206 24.70 11.31 11.26
N PRO A 207 26.00 11.00 11.40
CA PRO A 207 26.57 10.44 12.61
C PRO A 207 26.30 11.26 13.88
N HIS A 208 26.27 12.59 13.79
CA HIS A 208 26.05 13.44 14.96
C HIS A 208 24.61 13.31 15.49
N MET A 209 23.61 13.37 14.61
CA MET A 209 22.22 13.08 14.96
C MET A 209 22.04 11.67 15.54
N ARG A 210 22.66 10.65 14.94
CA ARG A 210 22.58 9.27 15.46
C ARG A 210 23.16 9.15 16.87
N ALA A 211 24.32 9.76 17.11
CA ALA A 211 24.95 9.78 18.43
C ALA A 211 24.07 10.49 19.47
N GLU A 212 23.40 11.58 19.08
CA GLU A 212 22.49 12.31 19.95
C GLU A 212 21.24 11.47 20.32
N ILE A 213 20.65 10.75 19.37
CA ILE A 213 19.52 9.83 19.65
C ILE A 213 19.93 8.78 20.69
N VAL A 214 21.10 8.14 20.50
CA VAL A 214 21.61 7.14 21.44
C VAL A 214 21.90 7.77 22.81
N ARG A 215 22.53 8.94 22.85
CA ARG A 215 22.84 9.66 24.10
C ARG A 215 21.58 9.98 24.90
N ARG A 216 20.55 10.53 24.25
CA ARG A 216 19.26 10.83 24.92
C ARG A 216 18.57 9.57 25.40
N ARG A 217 18.59 8.49 24.60
CA ARG A 217 18.00 7.21 24.99
C ARG A 217 18.70 6.62 26.21
N MET A 218 20.03 6.58 26.23
CA MET A 218 20.81 6.10 27.38
C MET A 218 20.56 6.96 28.63
N ALA A 219 20.46 8.28 28.49
CA ALA A 219 20.15 9.17 29.60
C ALA A 219 18.75 8.94 30.17
N PHE A 220 17.76 8.65 29.32
CA PHE A 220 16.42 8.27 29.75
C PHE A 220 16.40 6.89 30.44
N ASP A 221 17.12 5.90 29.90
CA ASP A 221 17.18 4.57 30.50
C ASP A 221 17.90 4.59 31.87
N ALA A 222 18.89 5.47 32.05
CA ALA A 222 19.63 5.64 33.30
C ALA A 222 18.82 6.34 34.41
N ASP A 223 18.05 7.38 34.06
CA ASP A 223 17.21 8.14 34.99
C ASP A 223 15.93 8.62 34.28
N PRO A 224 14.89 7.77 34.16
CA PRO A 224 13.67 8.12 33.46
C PRO A 224 12.95 9.31 34.09
N ALA A 225 12.92 9.38 35.42
CA ALA A 225 12.19 10.42 36.15
C ALA A 225 12.86 11.78 36.00
N GLY A 226 14.18 11.86 36.23
CA GLY A 226 14.92 13.11 36.06
C GLY A 226 15.03 13.51 34.58
N PHE A 227 15.07 12.55 33.65
CA PHE A 227 14.98 12.87 32.22
C PHE A 227 13.63 13.49 31.86
N THR A 228 12.51 12.88 32.24
CA THR A 228 11.17 13.45 31.97
C THR A 228 11.01 14.83 32.62
N ALA A 229 11.49 15.02 33.86
CA ALA A 229 11.44 16.31 34.52
C ALA A 229 12.17 17.42 33.76
N ARG A 230 13.32 17.12 33.13
CA ARG A 230 14.08 18.10 32.32
C ARG A 230 13.34 18.57 31.06
N TRP A 231 12.41 17.77 30.55
CA TRP A 231 11.65 18.08 29.32
C TRP A 231 10.21 18.53 29.59
N ALA A 232 9.75 18.46 30.84
CA ALA A 232 8.37 18.73 31.21
C ALA A 232 7.88 20.12 30.78
N ASP A 233 8.70 21.16 30.94
CA ASP A 233 8.30 22.54 30.58
C ASP A 233 8.08 22.70 29.07
N ARG A 234 8.95 22.09 28.24
CA ARG A 234 8.81 22.11 26.77
C ARG A 234 7.60 21.33 26.32
N ASP A 235 7.38 20.15 26.90
CA ASP A 235 6.22 19.31 26.60
C ASP A 235 4.90 20.01 27.03
N ALA A 236 4.90 20.72 28.16
CA ALA A 236 3.76 21.52 28.61
C ALA A 236 3.50 22.76 27.74
N GLU A 237 4.54 23.42 27.24
CA GLU A 237 4.43 24.48 26.23
C GLU A 237 3.82 23.95 24.93
N TRP A 238 4.30 22.80 24.44
CA TRP A 238 3.72 22.15 23.26
C TRP A 238 2.23 21.84 23.43
N SER A 239 1.86 21.27 24.59
CA SER A 239 0.46 20.98 24.92
C SER A 239 -0.43 22.23 24.91
N ARG A 240 0.06 23.34 25.49
CA ARG A 240 -0.65 24.63 25.47
C ARG A 240 -0.84 25.17 24.05
N ARG A 241 0.21 25.11 23.22
CA ARG A 241 0.12 25.52 21.81
C ARG A 241 -0.92 24.70 21.05
N VAL A 242 -1.00 23.38 21.29
CA VAL A 242 -2.01 22.52 20.66
C VAL A 242 -3.42 22.93 21.09
N ALA A 243 -3.62 23.26 22.38
CA ALA A 243 -4.90 23.74 22.88
C ALA A 243 -5.30 25.07 22.25
N SER A 244 -4.39 26.05 22.20
CA SER A 244 -4.65 27.36 21.57
C SER A 244 -4.94 27.23 20.07
N ALA A 245 -4.16 26.43 19.34
CA ALA A 245 -4.38 26.20 17.92
C ALA A 245 -5.76 25.55 17.65
N ARG A 246 -6.23 24.63 18.51
CA ARG A 246 -7.59 24.04 18.39
C ARG A 246 -8.70 25.09 18.48
N GLU A 247 -8.53 26.10 19.34
CA GLU A 247 -9.49 27.20 19.50
C GLU A 247 -9.45 28.20 18.33
N LEU A 248 -8.29 28.32 17.68
CA LEU A 248 -8.09 29.18 16.52
C LEU A 248 -8.59 28.57 15.20
N VAL A 249 -8.55 27.24 15.02
CA VAL A 249 -8.96 26.56 13.77
C VAL A 249 -10.28 27.07 13.17
N PRO A 250 -11.38 27.26 13.93
CA PRO A 250 -12.65 27.76 13.38
C PRO A 250 -12.60 29.22 12.89
N GLN A 251 -11.58 29.99 13.29
CA GLN A 251 -11.41 31.41 12.99
C GLN A 251 -10.49 31.65 11.79
N VAL A 252 -9.74 30.63 11.36
CA VAL A 252 -8.81 30.74 10.22
C VAL A 252 -9.59 30.81 8.91
N ALA A 253 -9.38 31.87 8.15
CA ALA A 253 -9.95 32.06 6.83
C ALA A 253 -9.12 31.34 5.77
N LEU A 254 -9.80 30.57 4.91
CA LEU A 254 -9.28 30.07 3.66
C LEU A 254 -9.86 30.94 2.53
N SER A 255 -9.00 31.75 1.91
CA SER A 255 -9.42 32.60 0.78
C SER A 255 -9.73 31.77 -0.46
N ASP A 256 -10.52 32.34 -1.37
CA ASP A 256 -10.81 31.69 -2.66
C ASP A 256 -9.53 31.45 -3.46
N ASP A 257 -8.58 32.39 -3.44
CA ASP A 257 -7.27 32.23 -4.09
C ASP A 257 -6.48 31.05 -3.50
N ALA A 258 -6.45 30.92 -2.17
CA ALA A 258 -5.79 29.79 -1.52
C ALA A 258 -6.46 28.45 -1.86
N LEU A 259 -7.79 28.44 -1.97
CA LEU A 259 -8.55 27.25 -2.39
C LEU A 259 -8.24 26.87 -3.84
N VAL A 260 -8.13 27.85 -4.75
CA VAL A 260 -7.71 27.64 -6.15
C VAL A 260 -6.29 27.09 -6.19
N SER A 261 -5.34 27.68 -5.47
CA SER A 261 -3.96 27.17 -5.40
C SER A 261 -3.90 25.73 -4.88
N ILE A 262 -4.70 25.38 -3.86
CA ILE A 262 -4.80 23.98 -3.38
C ILE A 262 -5.30 23.05 -4.50
N ALA A 263 -6.32 23.46 -5.24
CA ALA A 263 -6.88 22.67 -6.33
C ALA A 263 -5.88 22.50 -7.49
N GLU A 264 -5.11 23.54 -7.82
CA GLU A 264 -4.03 23.50 -8.82
C GLU A 264 -2.93 22.53 -8.41
N VAL A 265 -2.47 22.60 -7.15
CA VAL A 265 -1.47 21.65 -6.62
C VAL A 265 -2.04 20.23 -6.64
N CYS A 266 -3.27 20.01 -6.19
CA CYS A 266 -3.89 18.68 -6.22
C CYS A 266 -4.00 18.15 -7.66
N ALA A 267 -4.42 18.98 -8.62
CA ALA A 267 -4.52 18.61 -10.03
C ALA A 267 -3.15 18.25 -10.63
N ALA A 268 -2.11 19.02 -10.32
CA ALA A 268 -0.74 18.75 -10.78
C ALA A 268 -0.17 17.43 -10.22
N PHE A 269 -0.62 17.00 -9.05
CA PHE A 269 -0.23 15.73 -8.42
C PHE A 269 -1.00 14.50 -8.94
N ASP A 270 -1.91 14.67 -9.92
CA ASP A 270 -2.73 13.60 -10.52
C ASP A 270 -3.45 12.73 -9.47
N VAL A 271 -4.04 13.39 -8.46
CA VAL A 271 -4.79 12.73 -7.39
C VAL A 271 -6.26 12.52 -7.76
N ASP A 272 -6.82 11.37 -7.37
CA ASP A 272 -8.22 11.05 -7.66
C ASP A 272 -9.19 11.72 -6.67
N GLY A 273 -10.08 12.56 -7.21
CA GLY A 273 -11.24 13.08 -6.50
C GLY A 273 -10.93 14.10 -5.40
N MET A 274 -11.99 14.66 -4.82
CA MET A 274 -11.93 15.87 -3.97
C MET A 274 -11.40 15.63 -2.54
N ARG A 275 -11.01 14.40 -2.21
CA ARG A 275 -10.53 14.09 -0.86
C ARG A 275 -9.17 14.72 -0.62
N ALA A 276 -8.33 14.80 -1.64
CA ALA A 276 -7.00 15.42 -1.54
C ALA A 276 -7.14 16.91 -1.23
N ASP A 277 -8.03 17.60 -1.95
CA ASP A 277 -8.32 19.01 -1.77
C ASP A 277 -8.82 19.31 -0.35
N LEU A 278 -9.82 18.53 0.13
CA LEU A 278 -10.38 18.71 1.47
C LEU A 278 -9.36 18.49 2.59
N VAL A 279 -8.51 17.47 2.45
CA VAL A 279 -7.50 17.18 3.48
C VAL A 279 -6.38 18.21 3.43
N THR A 280 -5.94 18.63 2.24
CA THR A 280 -4.94 19.68 2.08
C THR A 280 -5.43 21.00 2.67
N ALA A 281 -6.66 21.42 2.37
CA ALA A 281 -7.29 22.60 2.95
C ALA A 281 -7.38 22.54 4.49
N ARG A 282 -7.89 21.43 5.05
CA ARG A 282 -7.96 21.25 6.52
C ARG A 282 -6.60 21.26 7.18
N THR A 283 -5.59 20.71 6.50
CA THR A 283 -4.22 20.64 7.00
C THR A 283 -3.57 22.02 6.96
N ALA A 284 -3.79 22.80 5.89
CA ALA A 284 -3.30 24.16 5.76
C ALA A 284 -3.94 25.10 6.81
N ILE A 285 -5.24 24.96 7.05
CA ILE A 285 -5.96 25.65 8.13
C ILE A 285 -5.36 25.30 9.50
N ALA A 286 -5.14 24.01 9.78
CA ALA A 286 -4.54 23.57 11.02
C ALA A 286 -3.08 24.06 11.18
N HIS A 287 -2.34 24.15 10.08
CA HIS A 287 -0.97 24.65 10.05
C HIS A 287 -0.94 26.16 10.33
N ALA A 288 -1.80 26.94 9.68
CA ALA A 288 -1.94 28.37 9.95
C ALA A 288 -2.30 28.63 11.43
N ALA A 289 -3.27 27.89 11.97
CA ALA A 289 -3.65 27.97 13.38
C ALA A 289 -2.50 27.57 14.34
N TRP A 290 -1.69 26.56 13.98
CA TRP A 290 -0.51 26.14 14.74
C TRP A 290 0.60 27.20 14.81
N HIS A 291 0.63 28.08 13.81
CA HIS A 291 1.50 29.24 13.71
C HIS A 291 0.83 30.55 14.17
N ASP A 292 -0.30 30.46 14.89
CA ASP A 292 -1.06 31.61 15.43
C ASP A 292 -1.54 32.60 14.34
N ARG A 293 -1.75 32.11 13.11
CA ARG A 293 -2.27 32.90 11.98
C ARG A 293 -3.78 32.68 11.80
N LEU A 294 -4.47 33.71 11.33
CA LEU A 294 -5.91 33.70 11.02
C LEU A 294 -6.21 33.59 9.51
N GLU A 295 -5.19 33.53 8.66
CA GLU A 295 -5.33 33.38 7.22
C GLU A 295 -4.32 32.33 6.72
N VAL A 296 -4.75 31.49 5.77
CA VAL A 296 -3.91 30.48 5.14
C VAL A 296 -2.96 31.13 4.14
N THR A 297 -1.66 30.84 4.26
CA THR A 297 -0.61 31.32 3.37
C THR A 297 -0.09 30.22 2.44
N ARG A 298 0.73 30.59 1.44
CA ARG A 298 1.39 29.63 0.54
C ARG A 298 2.27 28.61 1.28
N GLU A 299 2.93 29.04 2.36
CA GLU A 299 3.74 28.16 3.22
C GLU A 299 2.88 27.07 3.89
N ASP A 300 1.66 27.43 4.34
CA ASP A 300 0.73 26.46 4.93
C ASP A 300 0.24 25.45 3.89
N ILE A 301 0.02 25.89 2.65
CA ILE A 301 -0.36 25.03 1.53
C ILE A 301 0.79 24.07 1.19
N ALA A 302 2.03 24.56 1.12
CA ALA A 302 3.21 23.74 0.87
C ALA A 302 3.38 22.65 1.94
N ALA A 303 3.33 23.03 3.22
CA ALA A 303 3.43 22.10 4.34
C ALA A 303 2.29 21.06 4.34
N ALA A 304 1.07 21.49 4.04
CA ALA A 304 -0.09 20.61 3.93
C ALA A 304 0.08 19.61 2.78
N ALA A 305 0.45 20.08 1.59
CA ALA A 305 0.59 19.25 0.41
C ALA A 305 1.72 18.21 0.55
N ARG A 306 2.85 18.60 1.17
CA ARG A 306 3.96 17.69 1.52
C ARG A 306 3.51 16.49 2.38
N LEU A 307 2.52 16.69 3.25
CA LEU A 307 2.03 15.64 4.15
C LEU A 307 0.80 14.89 3.59
N ALA A 308 -0.05 15.55 2.80
CA ALA A 308 -1.36 15.03 2.38
C ALA A 308 -1.35 14.31 1.02
N LEU A 309 -0.41 14.66 0.12
CA LEU A 309 -0.42 14.18 -1.28
C LEU A 309 0.47 12.96 -1.59
N PRO A 310 1.63 12.72 -0.94
CA PRO A 310 2.57 11.69 -1.41
C PRO A 310 2.00 10.27 -1.53
N HIS A 311 1.08 9.88 -0.65
CA HIS A 311 0.44 8.55 -0.65
C HIS A 311 -0.79 8.45 -1.57
N ARG A 312 -1.22 9.57 -2.15
CA ARG A 312 -2.40 9.67 -3.05
C ARG A 312 -2.01 9.80 -4.51
N ARG A 313 -0.78 10.25 -4.77
CA ARG A 313 -0.23 10.33 -6.12
C ARG A 313 -0.27 8.96 -6.77
N ARG A 314 -0.92 8.88 -7.94
CA ARG A 314 -0.80 7.72 -8.83
C ARG A 314 0.60 7.71 -9.41
N ARG A 315 1.53 7.02 -8.74
CA ARG A 315 2.80 6.69 -9.36
C ARG A 315 2.56 5.57 -10.35
N ASN A 316 2.86 5.82 -11.62
CA ASN A 316 3.19 4.71 -12.48
C ASN A 316 4.49 4.08 -11.91
N PRO A 317 4.64 2.74 -11.87
CA PRO A 317 5.86 2.08 -11.35
C PRO A 317 7.18 2.47 -12.07
N PHE A 318 7.10 3.41 -13.00
CA PHE A 318 8.16 3.85 -13.90
C PHE A 318 8.39 5.37 -13.89
N ASP A 319 7.60 6.16 -13.16
CA ASP A 319 7.89 7.58 -13.01
C ASP A 319 9.24 7.76 -12.29
N ALA A 320 10.07 8.67 -12.79
CA ALA A 320 11.30 9.04 -12.09
C ALA A 320 10.93 9.51 -10.67
N PRO A 321 11.78 9.26 -9.65
CA PRO A 321 11.62 9.92 -8.37
C PRO A 321 11.97 11.40 -8.53
N THR A 322 11.11 12.19 -9.17
CA THR A 322 11.06 13.63 -8.89
C THR A 322 10.72 13.78 -7.42
N SER A 323 11.52 14.58 -6.70
CA SER A 323 11.18 14.96 -5.35
C SER A 323 9.82 15.63 -5.40
N SER A 324 8.86 15.16 -4.60
CA SER A 324 7.56 15.84 -4.48
C SER A 324 7.76 17.29 -4.06
N ASP A 325 8.84 17.58 -3.32
CA ASP A 325 9.23 18.91 -2.86
C ASP A 325 9.62 19.82 -4.04
N ASP A 326 10.38 19.33 -5.03
CA ASP A 326 10.78 20.16 -6.19
C ASP A 326 9.57 20.61 -7.03
N LEU A 327 8.59 19.72 -7.19
CA LEU A 327 7.33 20.02 -7.89
C LEU A 327 6.48 21.01 -7.10
N LEU A 328 6.45 20.89 -5.77
CA LEU A 328 5.74 21.84 -4.89
C LEU A 328 6.34 23.24 -4.99
N ASP A 329 7.67 23.33 -4.95
CA ASP A 329 8.39 24.58 -5.06
C ASP A 329 8.17 25.24 -6.43
N GLU A 330 8.13 24.47 -7.52
CA GLU A 330 7.82 24.99 -8.86
C GLU A 330 6.38 25.53 -8.95
N LEU A 331 5.40 24.80 -8.42
CA LEU A 331 3.98 25.16 -8.50
C LEU A 331 3.62 26.35 -7.59
N LEU A 332 4.28 26.46 -6.43
CA LEU A 332 4.03 27.53 -5.47
C LEU A 332 4.98 28.73 -5.62
N GLY A 333 6.06 28.56 -6.41
CA GLY A 333 7.16 29.52 -6.60
C GLY A 333 6.98 30.56 -7.68
N GLY A 334 5.77 30.74 -8.24
CA GLY A 334 5.46 31.84 -9.18
C GLY A 334 4.82 33.05 -8.47
N ASP A 335 5.25 34.26 -8.80
CA ASP A 335 4.82 35.58 -8.31
C ASP A 335 5.64 36.19 -7.15
N ASP A 336 6.97 36.22 -7.26
CA ASP A 336 7.63 37.48 -6.92
C ASP A 336 7.51 38.37 -8.16
N PRO A 337 6.90 39.57 -8.07
CA PRO A 337 6.92 40.50 -9.18
C PRO A 337 8.39 40.85 -9.45
N ASP A 338 8.87 40.43 -10.63
CA ASP A 338 10.14 40.86 -11.18
C ASP A 338 10.23 42.39 -10.99
N PRO A 339 11.21 42.94 -10.24
CA PRO A 339 11.38 44.38 -10.18
C PRO A 339 11.60 44.83 -11.61
N GLY A 340 10.59 45.51 -12.17
CA GLY A 340 10.51 45.82 -13.59
C GLY A 340 11.83 46.39 -14.13
N PRO A 341 12.19 46.07 -15.38
CA PRO A 341 13.44 46.55 -15.95
C PRO A 341 13.41 48.08 -15.95
N ASP A 342 14.32 48.69 -15.19
CA ASP A 342 14.57 50.12 -15.24
C ASP A 342 14.91 50.52 -16.69
N ASP A 343 14.13 51.48 -17.20
CA ASP A 343 14.30 52.08 -18.51
C ASP A 343 15.59 52.94 -18.58
N ASP A 344 16.28 52.76 -19.71
CA ASP A 344 17.01 53.75 -20.53
C ASP A 344 18.54 53.97 -20.31
N PRO A 345 19.29 54.52 -21.30
CA PRO A 345 19.58 53.96 -22.64
C PRO A 345 21.09 53.90 -22.95
N GLY A 346 21.49 53.09 -23.94
CA GLY A 346 22.85 53.15 -24.50
C GLY A 346 23.03 52.23 -25.69
N GLY A 347 22.92 52.79 -26.90
CA GLY A 347 22.88 52.06 -28.16
C GLY A 347 24.22 51.53 -28.66
N GLY A 348 24.15 50.73 -29.73
CA GLY A 348 25.32 50.26 -30.47
C GLY A 348 25.04 49.00 -31.29
N GLU A 349 24.57 49.21 -32.52
CA GLU A 349 24.31 48.24 -33.58
C GLU A 349 25.43 47.20 -33.80
N SER A 350 25.06 45.94 -34.13
CA SER A 350 25.30 45.37 -35.47
C SER A 350 24.82 43.91 -35.61
N ALA A 351 24.37 43.66 -36.83
CA ALA A 351 23.67 42.53 -37.45
C ALA A 351 24.36 41.13 -37.38
N PRO A 352 23.65 40.06 -37.80
CA PRO A 352 23.95 38.65 -37.50
C PRO A 352 24.80 37.99 -38.59
N ASP A 353 25.36 36.82 -38.30
CA ASP A 353 25.91 35.94 -39.33
C ASP A 353 25.36 34.51 -39.18
N ASP A 354 24.61 34.12 -40.21
CA ASP A 354 24.20 32.76 -40.51
C ASP A 354 25.42 31.98 -41.02
N SER A 355 25.63 30.76 -40.55
CA SER A 355 26.22 29.73 -41.41
C SER A 355 25.97 28.33 -40.86
N ALA A 356 24.98 27.68 -41.45
CA ALA A 356 24.92 26.23 -41.54
C ALA A 356 26.03 25.73 -42.48
N ALA A 357 26.80 24.74 -42.03
CA ALA A 357 27.52 23.82 -42.91
C ALA A 357 27.74 22.47 -42.21
N GLU A 358 27.06 21.44 -42.74
CA GLU A 358 27.37 20.04 -42.50
C GLU A 358 28.75 19.67 -43.07
N THR A 359 29.53 18.84 -42.38
CA THR A 359 29.86 17.46 -42.82
C THR A 359 31.01 16.80 -42.04
N SER A 360 30.87 15.48 -41.92
CA SER A 360 31.91 14.44 -41.79
C SER A 360 32.37 13.98 -40.39
N SER A 361 31.65 12.96 -39.92
CA SER A 361 32.16 11.62 -39.59
C SER A 361 33.64 11.46 -39.20
N GLY A 362 33.85 11.17 -37.91
CA GLY A 362 35.00 10.44 -37.38
C GLY A 362 34.52 9.35 -36.42
N SER A 363 34.54 8.10 -36.90
CA SER A 363 34.16 6.88 -36.19
C SER A 363 35.09 6.58 -35.01
N GLY A 364 34.51 6.45 -33.82
CA GLY A 364 35.14 5.85 -32.64
C GLY A 364 34.17 4.82 -32.04
N ASP A 365 34.41 3.55 -32.38
CA ASP A 365 33.70 2.37 -31.94
C ASP A 365 33.71 2.23 -30.40
N ARG A 366 32.53 2.42 -29.79
CA ARG A 366 32.18 1.84 -28.48
C ARG A 366 30.75 1.32 -28.61
N SER A 367 30.61 0.01 -28.66
CA SER A 367 29.32 -0.69 -28.63
C SER A 367 28.53 -0.32 -27.37
N SER A 368 27.64 0.67 -27.48
CA SER A 368 26.64 0.95 -26.47
C SER A 368 25.46 0.00 -26.70
N THR A 369 25.26 -0.94 -25.77
CA THR A 369 24.02 -1.71 -25.67
C THR A 369 22.86 -0.75 -25.50
N SER A 370 22.09 -0.52 -26.56
CA SER A 370 20.93 0.37 -26.55
C SER A 370 19.85 -0.21 -25.62
N LEU A 371 19.63 0.44 -24.48
CA LEU A 371 18.48 0.20 -23.61
C LEU A 371 17.21 0.69 -24.33
N ALA A 372 16.49 -0.21 -24.97
CA ALA A 372 15.15 0.09 -25.49
C ALA A 372 14.16 0.22 -24.32
N SER A 373 13.45 1.36 -24.25
CA SER A 373 12.37 1.63 -23.29
C SER A 373 11.05 1.02 -23.78
N ALA A 374 10.23 0.52 -22.85
CA ALA A 374 8.90 -0.04 -23.15
C ALA A 374 7.88 1.10 -23.42
N THR A 375 6.86 0.82 -24.24
CA THR A 375 5.66 1.66 -24.41
C THR A 375 4.62 1.43 -23.31
N ASP A 376 3.58 2.26 -23.25
CA ASP A 376 2.50 2.17 -22.27
C ASP A 376 1.85 0.76 -22.25
N PRO A 377 1.71 0.14 -21.07
CA PRO A 377 1.14 -1.19 -20.94
C PRO A 377 -0.39 -1.22 -21.15
N PHE A 378 -0.88 -2.33 -21.66
CA PHE A 378 -2.28 -2.55 -22.04
C PHE A 378 -2.94 -3.67 -21.20
N ARG A 379 -4.25 -3.90 -21.38
CA ARG A 379 -4.97 -4.94 -20.65
C ARG A 379 -4.62 -6.33 -21.19
N ALA A 380 -3.85 -7.11 -20.44
CA ALA A 380 -3.45 -8.47 -20.84
C ALA A 380 -4.61 -9.49 -20.76
N ARG A 381 -4.56 -10.51 -21.63
CA ARG A 381 -5.47 -11.66 -21.62
C ARG A 381 -5.27 -12.53 -20.36
N VAL A 382 -6.37 -13.13 -19.86
CA VAL A 382 -6.38 -13.94 -18.63
C VAL A 382 -6.03 -15.39 -18.92
N PHE A 383 -4.86 -15.86 -18.49
CA PHE A 383 -4.42 -17.27 -18.64
C PHE A 383 -4.77 -18.12 -17.41
N SER A 384 -5.61 -19.15 -17.52
CA SER A 384 -6.02 -20.00 -16.37
C SER A 384 -5.47 -21.42 -16.43
N ALA A 385 -5.21 -22.00 -15.26
CA ALA A 385 -4.78 -23.39 -15.13
C ALA A 385 -6.00 -24.34 -15.03
N ASP A 386 -6.15 -25.26 -15.97
CA ASP A 386 -7.29 -26.19 -16.07
C ASP A 386 -7.12 -27.40 -15.15
N ARG A 387 -7.75 -27.35 -13.96
CA ARG A 387 -8.30 -28.47 -13.13
C ARG A 387 -8.58 -28.03 -11.69
N VAL A 388 -9.60 -28.63 -11.07
CA VAL A 388 -10.11 -28.31 -9.71
C VAL A 388 -9.27 -29.00 -8.63
N GLY A 389 -8.67 -28.24 -7.70
CA GLY A 389 -7.83 -28.74 -6.60
C GLY A 389 -8.06 -27.99 -5.28
N ARG A 390 -7.65 -28.59 -4.14
CA ARG A 390 -7.82 -28.07 -2.77
C ARG A 390 -6.56 -27.33 -2.29
N GLY A 391 -6.55 -26.00 -2.30
CA GLY A 391 -5.45 -25.14 -1.83
C GLY A 391 -5.93 -23.83 -1.17
N ALA A 392 -5.04 -22.83 -1.08
CA ALA A 392 -5.15 -21.64 -0.22
C ALA A 392 -5.36 -20.31 -1.00
N ALA A 393 -5.84 -19.25 -0.32
CA ALA A 393 -6.67 -18.19 -0.92
C ALA A 393 -6.06 -17.17 -1.95
N GLY A 394 -6.89 -16.48 -2.78
CA GLY A 394 -6.74 -15.60 -4.00
C GLY A 394 -8.00 -15.53 -4.90
N ARG A 395 -7.99 -15.48 -6.26
CA ARG A 395 -9.16 -15.09 -7.11
C ARG A 395 -9.59 -15.99 -8.30
N ARG A 396 -8.90 -17.07 -8.64
CA ARG A 396 -9.19 -17.85 -9.88
C ARG A 396 -9.98 -19.15 -9.72
N SER A 397 -9.90 -19.84 -8.58
CA SER A 397 -10.53 -21.16 -8.40
C SER A 397 -11.16 -21.29 -7.02
N ARG A 398 -12.32 -21.96 -6.93
CA ARG A 398 -13.03 -22.23 -5.66
C ARG A 398 -12.25 -23.23 -4.82
N ALA A 399 -12.02 -22.93 -3.55
CA ALA A 399 -11.31 -23.80 -2.63
C ALA A 399 -11.88 -23.73 -1.21
N VAL A 400 -11.69 -24.80 -0.42
CA VAL A 400 -12.03 -24.80 1.01
C VAL A 400 -10.89 -24.12 1.76
N THR A 401 -11.15 -22.91 2.25
CA THR A 401 -10.15 -22.05 2.88
C THR A 401 -10.50 -21.82 4.35
N THR A 402 -9.65 -21.07 5.07
CA THR A 402 -9.96 -20.54 6.41
C THR A 402 -10.67 -19.18 6.36
N ILE A 403 -10.72 -18.53 5.18
CA ILE A 403 -11.27 -17.19 4.95
C ILE A 403 -12.14 -17.21 3.68
N GLY A 404 -13.42 -16.83 3.79
CA GLY A 404 -14.39 -16.92 2.69
C GLY A 404 -15.84 -17.05 3.16
N ARG A 405 -16.75 -17.43 2.26
CA ARG A 405 -18.18 -17.61 2.57
C ARG A 405 -18.40 -18.94 3.29
N THR A 406 -19.17 -18.95 4.37
CA THR A 406 -19.58 -20.23 5.01
C THR A 406 -20.57 -20.95 4.09
N VAL A 407 -20.19 -22.13 3.61
CA VAL A 407 -20.99 -22.96 2.69
C VAL A 407 -21.56 -24.21 3.35
N GLY A 408 -21.13 -24.51 4.58
CA GLY A 408 -21.65 -25.65 5.32
C GLY A 408 -21.03 -25.78 6.70
N SER A 409 -21.28 -26.94 7.33
CA SER A 409 -20.68 -27.28 8.61
C SER A 409 -20.23 -28.74 8.67
N ARG A 410 -19.18 -29.02 9.45
CA ARG A 410 -18.68 -30.39 9.71
C ARG A 410 -18.49 -30.65 11.21
N ARG A 411 -18.44 -31.92 11.62
CA ARG A 411 -17.94 -32.30 12.96
C ARG A 411 -16.42 -32.20 12.96
N GLY A 412 -15.83 -31.74 14.06
CA GLY A 412 -14.39 -31.70 14.24
C GLY A 412 -13.95 -30.80 15.39
N ASP A 413 -12.75 -31.06 15.90
CA ASP A 413 -12.25 -30.42 17.12
C ASP A 413 -11.45 -29.14 16.86
N THR A 414 -11.10 -28.86 15.61
CA THR A 414 -10.30 -27.70 15.20
C THR A 414 -11.02 -26.83 14.14
N GLY A 415 -10.84 -25.50 14.21
CA GLY A 415 -11.40 -24.51 13.28
C GLY A 415 -12.55 -23.65 13.87
N PRO A 416 -13.05 -22.65 13.13
CA PRO A 416 -14.08 -21.73 13.63
C PRO A 416 -15.44 -22.43 13.82
N VAL A 417 -16.11 -22.15 14.95
CA VAL A 417 -17.40 -22.76 15.32
C VAL A 417 -18.54 -22.22 14.45
N HIS A 418 -19.40 -23.11 13.96
CA HIS A 418 -20.64 -22.76 13.28
C HIS A 418 -21.80 -22.77 14.29
N LEU A 419 -22.03 -21.63 14.94
CA LEU A 419 -23.00 -21.46 16.04
C LEU A 419 -24.42 -21.98 15.70
N PRO A 420 -25.07 -21.61 14.59
CA PRO A 420 -26.42 -22.12 14.28
C PRO A 420 -26.50 -23.64 14.12
N ALA A 421 -25.47 -24.25 13.54
CA ALA A 421 -25.41 -25.70 13.36
C ALA A 421 -25.07 -26.43 14.66
N THR A 422 -24.27 -25.80 15.54
CA THR A 422 -23.95 -26.31 16.87
C THR A 422 -25.19 -26.27 17.76
N ILE A 423 -25.93 -25.15 17.76
CA ILE A 423 -27.20 -25.01 18.47
C ILE A 423 -28.19 -26.04 17.94
N ARG A 424 -28.42 -26.13 16.63
CA ARG A 424 -29.34 -27.12 16.05
C ARG A 424 -28.95 -28.57 16.35
N ALA A 425 -27.65 -28.88 16.36
CA ALA A 425 -27.15 -30.22 16.65
C ALA A 425 -27.18 -30.57 18.16
N SER A 426 -27.26 -29.57 19.04
CA SER A 426 -27.22 -29.77 20.50
C SER A 426 -28.58 -29.56 21.16
N ALA A 427 -29.46 -28.73 20.58
CA ALA A 427 -30.75 -28.35 21.16
C ALA A 427 -31.78 -29.49 21.22
N PHE A 428 -31.56 -30.59 20.47
CA PHE A 428 -32.49 -31.71 20.38
C PHE A 428 -31.84 -33.06 20.74
N THR A 429 -30.72 -33.07 21.47
CA THR A 429 -30.03 -34.32 21.82
C THR A 429 -29.58 -34.33 23.27
N ASP A 430 -29.83 -35.43 23.99
CA ASP A 430 -29.33 -35.64 25.37
C ASP A 430 -27.83 -35.97 25.44
N ARG A 431 -27.11 -35.89 24.31
CA ARG A 431 -25.70 -36.26 24.19
C ARG A 431 -24.73 -35.08 24.38
N GLY A 432 -25.18 -33.99 25.01
CA GLY A 432 -24.36 -32.81 25.31
C GLY A 432 -24.02 -31.94 24.08
N LEU A 433 -23.08 -31.01 24.26
CA LEU A 433 -22.71 -30.01 23.26
C LEU A 433 -22.02 -30.66 22.04
N GLN A 434 -22.68 -30.62 20.88
CA GLN A 434 -22.14 -31.12 19.61
C GLN A 434 -21.59 -29.98 18.75
N VAL A 435 -20.35 -29.57 19.03
CA VAL A 435 -19.68 -28.47 18.32
C VAL A 435 -19.58 -28.78 16.82
N ARG A 436 -20.12 -27.89 16.00
CA ARG A 436 -20.00 -27.90 14.54
C ARG A 436 -19.00 -26.84 14.11
N ARG A 437 -18.18 -27.12 13.10
CA ARG A 437 -17.19 -26.20 12.53
C ARG A 437 -17.65 -25.68 11.18
N LYS A 438 -17.35 -24.43 10.86
CA LYS A 438 -17.68 -23.82 9.56
C LYS A 438 -16.87 -24.51 8.46
N ILE A 439 -17.52 -24.82 7.34
CA ILE A 439 -16.85 -25.10 6.06
C ILE A 439 -16.87 -23.79 5.30
N ILE A 440 -15.69 -23.24 5.03
CA ILE A 440 -15.52 -21.92 4.43
C ILE A 440 -15.00 -22.12 3.00
N GLU A 441 -15.68 -21.52 2.03
CA GLU A 441 -15.29 -21.49 0.62
C GLU A 441 -14.65 -20.13 0.30
N GLY A 442 -13.37 -20.15 -0.07
CA GLY A 442 -12.61 -19.01 -0.58
C GLY A 442 -12.21 -19.22 -2.04
N ARG A 443 -11.38 -18.31 -2.54
CA ARG A 443 -10.74 -18.35 -3.88
C ARG A 443 -9.21 -18.38 -3.72
N GLU A 444 -8.33 -18.77 -4.67
CA GLU A 444 -6.83 -18.98 -4.55
C GLU A 444 -5.84 -18.07 -5.35
N THR A 445 -4.60 -17.81 -4.85
CA THR A 445 -3.52 -16.99 -5.48
C THR A 445 -2.54 -17.87 -6.24
N ASN A 446 -2.08 -17.44 -7.42
CA ASN A 446 -1.15 -18.23 -8.24
C ASN A 446 0.29 -17.69 -8.13
N LEU A 447 1.27 -18.56 -8.40
CA LEU A 447 2.62 -18.16 -8.80
C LEU A 447 2.65 -18.04 -10.33
N VAL A 448 3.02 -16.88 -10.85
CA VAL A 448 3.30 -16.67 -12.28
C VAL A 448 4.81 -16.57 -12.43
N LEU A 449 5.44 -17.53 -13.10
CA LEU A 449 6.86 -17.49 -13.41
C LEU A 449 7.04 -17.12 -14.88
N LEU A 450 7.62 -15.96 -15.13
CA LEU A 450 7.97 -15.48 -16.46
C LEU A 450 9.37 -15.99 -16.81
N CYS A 451 9.52 -16.68 -17.93
CA CYS A 451 10.80 -17.13 -18.46
C CYS A 451 11.04 -16.42 -19.79
N VAL A 452 11.90 -15.40 -19.80
CA VAL A 452 12.01 -14.43 -20.91
C VAL A 452 13.37 -14.52 -21.58
N ASP A 453 13.36 -14.61 -22.91
CA ASP A 453 14.54 -14.56 -23.75
C ASP A 453 15.11 -13.13 -23.84
N ALA A 454 16.40 -12.95 -23.51
CA ALA A 454 17.11 -11.67 -23.62
C ALA A 454 18.24 -11.69 -24.68
N SER A 455 18.24 -12.68 -25.58
CA SER A 455 19.28 -12.92 -26.58
C SER A 455 19.31 -11.89 -27.73
N GLY A 456 20.30 -12.01 -28.62
CA GLY A 456 20.53 -11.08 -29.73
C GLY A 456 19.48 -11.12 -30.84
N SER A 457 18.72 -12.21 -30.98
CA SER A 457 17.55 -12.23 -31.89
C SER A 457 16.46 -11.25 -31.42
N MET A 458 16.46 -10.89 -30.13
CA MET A 458 15.55 -9.93 -29.52
C MET A 458 15.99 -8.47 -29.68
N ALA A 459 17.23 -8.22 -30.13
CA ALA A 459 17.86 -6.88 -30.20
C ALA A 459 17.35 -5.99 -31.36
N ALA A 460 16.43 -6.45 -32.20
CA ALA A 460 15.78 -5.59 -33.17
C ALA A 460 14.91 -4.55 -32.45
N ARG A 461 15.09 -3.27 -32.77
CA ARG A 461 14.56 -2.09 -32.05
C ARG A 461 13.07 -2.18 -31.64
N ASN A 462 12.23 -2.91 -32.37
CA ASN A 462 10.79 -3.03 -32.06
C ASN A 462 10.41 -4.32 -31.30
N ARG A 463 11.21 -5.40 -31.36
CA ARG A 463 10.87 -6.70 -30.74
C ARG A 463 11.08 -6.69 -29.24
N MET A 464 12.20 -6.15 -28.77
CA MET A 464 12.45 -6.01 -27.32
C MET A 464 11.43 -5.07 -26.67
N VAL A 465 11.03 -4.01 -27.37
CA VAL A 465 9.98 -3.09 -26.89
C VAL A 465 8.66 -3.85 -26.72
N GLN A 466 8.21 -4.59 -27.74
CA GLN A 466 6.98 -5.39 -27.66
C GLN A 466 7.02 -6.46 -26.55
N VAL A 467 8.15 -7.14 -26.38
CA VAL A 467 8.30 -8.16 -25.32
C VAL A 467 8.35 -7.53 -23.94
N LYS A 468 9.07 -6.42 -23.76
CA LYS A 468 9.03 -5.66 -22.50
C LYS A 468 7.62 -5.16 -22.19
N THR A 469 6.89 -4.64 -23.18
CA THR A 469 5.50 -4.20 -23.01
C THR A 469 4.56 -5.37 -22.70
N ALA A 470 4.68 -6.51 -23.37
CA ALA A 470 3.86 -7.70 -23.11
C ALA A 470 4.14 -8.30 -21.72
N VAL A 471 5.42 -8.45 -21.36
CA VAL A 471 5.83 -8.91 -20.02
C VAL A 471 5.35 -7.91 -18.96
N LEU A 472 5.43 -6.61 -19.24
CA LEU A 472 4.94 -5.57 -18.34
C LEU A 472 3.41 -5.64 -18.15
N SER A 473 2.65 -5.79 -19.23
CA SER A 473 1.18 -5.97 -19.17
C SER A 473 0.80 -7.21 -18.36
N LEU A 474 1.56 -8.31 -18.49
CA LEU A 474 1.37 -9.54 -17.71
C LEU A 474 1.74 -9.36 -16.23
N LEU A 475 2.83 -8.64 -15.93
CA LEU A 475 3.20 -8.28 -14.56
C LEU A 475 2.13 -7.43 -13.89
N LEU A 476 1.57 -6.45 -14.60
CA LEU A 476 0.50 -5.58 -14.11
C LEU A 476 -0.84 -6.31 -13.94
N ASP A 477 -1.18 -7.29 -14.78
CA ASP A 477 -2.35 -8.15 -14.54
C ASP A 477 -2.13 -9.07 -13.33
N ALA A 478 -0.95 -9.68 -13.21
CA ALA A 478 -0.59 -10.50 -12.05
C ALA A 478 -0.64 -9.70 -10.74
N TYR A 479 -0.17 -8.45 -10.75
CA TYR A 479 -0.30 -7.51 -9.63
C TYR A 479 -1.76 -7.23 -9.27
N ARG A 480 -2.58 -6.82 -10.24
CA ARG A 480 -4.01 -6.53 -10.03
C ARG A 480 -4.75 -7.72 -9.42
N ARG A 481 -4.24 -8.94 -9.62
CA ARG A 481 -4.83 -10.20 -9.15
C ARG A 481 -4.15 -10.77 -7.91
N ARG A 482 -3.04 -10.16 -7.45
CA ARG A 482 -2.22 -10.57 -6.30
C ARG A 482 -1.56 -11.94 -6.48
N ASP A 483 -1.15 -12.24 -7.70
CA ASP A 483 -0.33 -13.40 -7.97
C ASP A 483 1.13 -13.10 -7.57
N THR A 484 1.84 -14.08 -6.99
CA THR A 484 3.28 -13.96 -6.78
C THR A 484 3.96 -14.05 -8.14
N VAL A 485 4.91 -13.17 -8.43
CA VAL A 485 5.60 -13.16 -9.73
C VAL A 485 7.10 -13.41 -9.57
N GLY A 486 7.63 -14.31 -10.40
CA GLY A 486 9.06 -14.46 -10.61
C GLY A 486 9.44 -14.19 -12.05
N LEU A 487 10.71 -13.85 -12.28
CA LEU A 487 11.28 -13.64 -13.61
C LEU A 487 12.60 -14.40 -13.72
N VAL A 488 12.66 -15.34 -14.66
CA VAL A 488 13.88 -15.99 -15.13
C VAL A 488 14.23 -15.37 -16.47
N THR A 489 15.46 -14.94 -16.63
CA THR A 489 15.98 -14.49 -17.92
C THR A 489 17.15 -15.36 -18.33
N PHE A 490 17.27 -15.59 -19.63
CA PHE A 490 18.33 -16.42 -20.18
C PHE A 490 19.02 -15.69 -21.34
N ARG A 491 20.36 -15.71 -21.31
CA ARG A 491 21.22 -14.94 -22.22
C ARG A 491 22.63 -15.54 -22.26
N GLY A 492 23.28 -15.48 -23.43
CA GLY A 492 24.67 -15.89 -23.56
C GLY A 492 24.83 -17.40 -23.37
N THR A 493 25.43 -17.83 -22.26
CA THR A 493 25.68 -19.25 -21.96
C THR A 493 24.87 -19.79 -20.78
N GLY A 494 23.97 -19.02 -20.17
CA GLY A 494 23.22 -19.46 -18.99
C GLY A 494 21.91 -18.73 -18.74
N ALA A 495 21.27 -19.09 -17.63
CA ALA A 495 20.03 -18.49 -17.15
C ALA A 495 20.16 -18.03 -15.71
N THR A 496 19.43 -16.98 -15.34
CA THR A 496 19.45 -16.38 -14.01
C THR A 496 18.05 -16.03 -13.56
N VAL A 497 17.76 -16.22 -12.27
CA VAL A 497 16.55 -15.71 -11.64
C VAL A 497 16.71 -14.21 -11.42
N ALA A 498 16.29 -13.42 -12.40
CA ALA A 498 16.36 -11.95 -12.37
C ALA A 498 15.43 -11.35 -11.32
N LEU A 499 14.30 -12.01 -11.06
CA LEU A 499 13.38 -11.68 -9.97
C LEU A 499 12.98 -12.96 -9.24
N PRO A 500 13.41 -13.15 -7.98
CA PRO A 500 12.87 -14.24 -7.17
C PRO A 500 11.35 -14.02 -6.96
N PRO A 501 10.54 -15.10 -6.84
CA PRO A 501 9.11 -14.97 -6.61
C PRO A 501 8.77 -13.96 -5.50
N THR A 502 8.19 -12.83 -5.88
CA THR A 502 7.86 -11.70 -5.01
C THR A 502 6.44 -11.20 -5.27
N ASN A 503 5.88 -10.49 -4.31
CA ASN A 503 4.60 -9.80 -4.46
C ASN A 503 4.80 -8.29 -4.77
N SER A 504 6.06 -7.81 -4.81
CA SER A 504 6.40 -6.41 -5.08
C SER A 504 6.56 -6.14 -6.58
N VAL A 505 5.79 -5.18 -7.09
CA VAL A 505 5.78 -4.77 -8.50
C VAL A 505 6.96 -3.87 -8.82
N ASP A 506 7.34 -2.97 -7.91
CA ASP A 506 8.38 -1.98 -8.15
C ASP A 506 9.74 -2.65 -8.36
N VAL A 507 10.03 -3.70 -7.58
CA VAL A 507 11.24 -4.52 -7.76
C VAL A 507 11.21 -5.24 -9.11
N ALA A 508 10.06 -5.74 -9.53
CA ALA A 508 9.89 -6.41 -10.83
C ALA A 508 10.08 -5.43 -12.01
N ALA A 509 9.48 -4.24 -11.90
CA ALA A 509 9.50 -3.16 -12.87
C ALA A 509 10.90 -2.54 -13.04
N ALA A 510 11.61 -2.29 -11.93
CA ALA A 510 12.98 -1.77 -11.95
C ALA A 510 13.94 -2.76 -12.64
N ARG A 511 13.82 -4.06 -12.33
CA ARG A 511 14.67 -5.10 -12.95
C ARG A 511 14.37 -5.32 -14.43
N LEU A 512 13.12 -5.11 -14.87
CA LEU A 512 12.74 -5.19 -16.29
C LEU A 512 13.37 -4.07 -17.14
N ARG A 513 13.53 -2.87 -16.58
CA ARG A 513 14.20 -1.73 -17.25
C ARG A 513 15.67 -2.00 -17.53
N GLU A 514 16.35 -2.63 -16.57
CA GLU A 514 17.77 -2.96 -16.62
C GLU A 514 18.09 -4.17 -17.51
N LEU A 515 17.09 -4.87 -18.08
CA LEU A 515 17.32 -6.06 -18.89
C LEU A 515 18.16 -5.73 -20.14
N PRO A 516 19.39 -6.28 -20.23
CA PRO A 516 20.26 -6.03 -21.35
C PRO A 516 19.87 -6.95 -22.53
N ALA A 517 19.87 -6.41 -23.75
CA ALA A 517 19.60 -7.19 -24.97
C ALA A 517 20.92 -7.64 -25.64
N GLY A 518 21.01 -8.91 -26.08
CA GLY A 518 22.12 -9.39 -26.92
C GLY A 518 22.63 -10.80 -26.61
N GLY A 519 23.51 -11.37 -27.43
CA GLY A 519 24.16 -12.68 -27.15
C GLY A 519 23.38 -13.91 -27.64
N ARG A 520 23.83 -15.12 -27.26
CA ARG A 520 23.18 -16.39 -27.64
C ARG A 520 21.92 -16.67 -26.80
N THR A 521 21.12 -17.64 -27.24
CA THR A 521 19.83 -18.04 -26.66
C THR A 521 19.94 -19.41 -25.97
N PRO A 522 20.30 -19.47 -24.68
CA PRO A 522 20.38 -20.70 -23.90
C PRO A 522 19.00 -21.09 -23.35
N LEU A 523 18.08 -21.45 -24.25
CA LEU A 523 16.68 -21.76 -23.91
C LEU A 523 16.56 -22.98 -22.98
N ALA A 524 17.39 -24.00 -23.17
CA ALA A 524 17.39 -25.19 -22.31
C ALA A 524 17.74 -24.82 -20.86
N GLU A 525 18.78 -23.99 -20.67
CA GLU A 525 19.19 -23.48 -19.36
C GLU A 525 18.09 -22.63 -18.72
N GLY A 526 17.38 -21.81 -19.51
CA GLY A 526 16.23 -21.04 -19.04
C GLY A 526 15.11 -21.91 -18.51
N LEU A 527 14.74 -22.97 -19.24
CA LEU A 527 13.72 -23.93 -18.82
C LEU A 527 14.15 -24.75 -17.60
N ILE A 528 15.43 -25.14 -17.51
CA ILE A 528 15.97 -25.85 -16.34
C ILE A 528 15.94 -24.97 -15.09
N GLU A 529 16.33 -23.70 -15.19
CA GLU A 529 16.27 -22.78 -14.04
C GLU A 529 14.83 -22.47 -13.65
N ALA A 530 13.92 -22.35 -14.63
CA ALA A 530 12.49 -22.21 -14.37
C ALA A 530 11.92 -23.43 -13.62
N ALA A 531 12.21 -24.65 -14.10
CA ALA A 531 11.80 -25.90 -13.45
C ALA A 531 12.36 -25.99 -12.01
N THR A 532 13.61 -25.59 -11.80
CA THR A 532 14.25 -25.58 -10.49
C THR A 532 13.59 -24.58 -9.56
N THR A 533 13.28 -23.38 -10.04
CA THR A 533 12.60 -22.32 -9.28
C THR A 533 11.18 -22.75 -8.89
N LEU A 534 10.43 -23.32 -9.83
CA LEU A 534 9.08 -23.86 -9.58
C LEU A 534 9.11 -24.98 -8.55
N ARG A 535 10.09 -25.89 -8.63
CA ARG A 535 10.25 -26.99 -7.68
C ARG A 535 10.61 -26.50 -6.27
N ARG A 536 11.53 -25.52 -6.14
CA ARG A 536 11.85 -24.92 -4.83
C ARG A 536 10.62 -24.28 -4.21
N HIS A 537 9.80 -23.60 -5.02
CA HIS A 537 8.59 -22.95 -4.53
C HIS A 537 7.48 -23.95 -4.17
N SER A 538 7.29 -25.02 -4.96
CA SER A 538 6.29 -26.06 -4.68
C SER A 538 6.61 -26.86 -3.41
N LEU A 539 7.89 -27.01 -3.05
CA LEU A 539 8.29 -27.59 -1.76
C LEU A 539 7.96 -26.68 -0.57
N ARG A 540 8.03 -25.36 -0.76
CA ARG A 540 7.72 -24.37 0.29
C ARG A 540 6.21 -24.13 0.44
N ASP A 541 5.47 -24.14 -0.66
CA ASP A 541 4.01 -23.96 -0.68
C ASP A 541 3.34 -24.95 -1.66
N PRO A 542 3.07 -26.21 -1.23
CA PRO A 542 2.54 -27.27 -2.09
C PRO A 542 1.11 -27.00 -2.58
N ARG A 543 0.40 -26.06 -1.96
CA ARG A 543 -0.99 -25.72 -2.27
C ARG A 543 -1.11 -24.57 -3.26
N ARG A 544 0.00 -23.89 -3.58
CA ARG A 544 0.00 -22.76 -4.51
C ARG A 544 0.21 -23.25 -5.94
N ARG A 545 -0.68 -22.84 -6.85
CA ARG A 545 -0.63 -23.24 -8.26
C ARG A 545 0.39 -22.40 -9.01
N ALA A 546 1.19 -23.03 -9.86
CA ALA A 546 2.14 -22.34 -10.72
C ALA A 546 1.64 -22.26 -12.17
N LEU A 547 1.86 -21.09 -12.79
CA LEU A 547 1.72 -20.84 -14.21
C LEU A 547 3.10 -20.43 -14.75
N LEU A 548 3.64 -21.20 -15.69
CA LEU A 548 4.85 -20.84 -16.41
C LEU A 548 4.49 -20.08 -17.69
N VAL A 549 5.05 -18.90 -17.89
CA VAL A 549 4.89 -18.14 -19.14
C VAL A 549 6.27 -18.00 -19.78
N VAL A 550 6.48 -18.68 -20.91
CA VAL A 550 7.75 -18.65 -21.65
C VAL A 550 7.61 -17.67 -22.81
N VAL A 551 8.47 -16.65 -22.86
CA VAL A 551 8.52 -15.67 -23.96
C VAL A 551 9.79 -15.90 -24.77
N THR A 552 9.66 -16.43 -25.98
CA THR A 552 10.81 -16.79 -26.84
C THR A 552 10.40 -16.90 -28.31
N ASP A 553 11.36 -16.75 -29.21
CA ASP A 553 11.23 -17.09 -30.63
C ASP A 553 11.56 -18.58 -30.92
N GLY A 554 11.91 -19.35 -29.87
CA GLY A 554 12.24 -20.77 -29.94
C GLY A 554 13.62 -21.08 -30.52
N ARG A 555 14.44 -20.07 -30.84
CA ARG A 555 15.75 -20.27 -31.50
C ARG A 555 16.84 -20.56 -30.47
N ALA A 556 16.90 -21.80 -29.99
CA ALA A 556 17.99 -22.23 -29.10
C ALA A 556 19.34 -22.24 -29.86
N THR A 557 20.29 -21.39 -29.44
CA THR A 557 21.57 -21.17 -30.15
C THR A 557 22.81 -21.38 -29.27
N ALA A 558 22.64 -21.83 -28.02
CA ALA A 558 23.74 -22.09 -27.09
C ALA A 558 23.95 -23.59 -26.84
N GLY A 559 25.17 -24.06 -27.14
CA GLY A 559 25.61 -25.44 -26.91
C GLY A 559 25.31 -26.40 -28.08
N PRO A 560 25.90 -27.61 -28.06
CA PRO A 560 25.53 -28.69 -29.00
C PRO A 560 24.08 -29.12 -28.76
N ASP A 561 23.37 -29.47 -29.84
CA ASP A 561 21.98 -29.93 -29.81
C ASP A 561 21.01 -29.03 -29.03
N ALA A 562 21.25 -27.71 -29.05
CA ALA A 562 20.56 -26.71 -28.24
C ALA A 562 19.02 -26.81 -28.35
N VAL A 563 18.50 -27.06 -29.56
CA VAL A 563 17.05 -27.24 -29.79
C VAL A 563 16.55 -28.50 -29.10
N GLN A 564 17.22 -29.65 -29.28
CA GLN A 564 16.78 -30.91 -28.66
C GLN A 564 16.81 -30.81 -27.14
N ARG A 565 17.88 -30.27 -26.55
CA ARG A 565 17.95 -30.06 -25.08
C ARG A 565 16.83 -29.18 -24.54
N SER A 566 16.39 -28.18 -25.31
CA SER A 566 15.26 -27.32 -24.91
C SER A 566 13.93 -28.07 -24.92
N LEU A 567 13.73 -28.99 -25.86
CA LEU A 567 12.55 -29.87 -25.91
C LEU A 567 12.58 -30.90 -24.78
N ASP A 568 13.76 -31.46 -24.45
CA ASP A 568 13.91 -32.39 -23.34
C ASP A 568 13.62 -31.70 -21.98
N ALA A 569 14.09 -30.45 -21.82
CA ALA A 569 13.77 -29.63 -20.64
C ALA A 569 12.26 -29.30 -20.54
N ALA A 570 11.61 -29.06 -21.68
CA ALA A 570 10.16 -28.88 -21.75
C ALA A 570 9.39 -30.14 -21.30
N ASP A 571 9.82 -31.33 -21.72
CA ASP A 571 9.19 -32.59 -21.30
C ASP A 571 9.24 -32.77 -19.78
N VAL A 572 10.36 -32.38 -19.15
CA VAL A 572 10.52 -32.44 -17.68
C VAL A 572 9.51 -31.54 -16.96
N ILE A 573 9.23 -30.35 -17.50
CA ILE A 573 8.22 -29.43 -16.95
C ILE A 573 6.81 -29.97 -17.18
N ALA A 574 6.53 -30.49 -18.38
CA ALA A 574 5.24 -31.08 -18.72
C ALA A 574 4.90 -32.29 -17.81
N ALA A 575 5.88 -33.14 -17.52
CA ALA A 575 5.72 -34.28 -16.61
C ALA A 575 5.36 -33.88 -15.17
N GLN A 576 5.64 -32.63 -14.76
CA GLN A 576 5.27 -32.09 -13.44
C GLN A 576 3.83 -31.56 -13.40
N GLY A 577 3.11 -31.51 -14.54
CA GLY A 577 1.73 -31.04 -14.62
C GLY A 577 1.57 -29.53 -14.40
N ILE A 578 2.61 -28.75 -14.68
CA ILE A 578 2.60 -27.29 -14.54
C ILE A 578 1.86 -26.68 -15.74
N SER A 579 0.85 -25.85 -15.46
CA SER A 579 0.18 -25.08 -16.53
C SER A 579 1.17 -24.09 -17.15
N SER A 580 1.23 -24.10 -18.47
CA SER A 580 2.24 -23.36 -19.22
C SER A 580 1.61 -22.58 -20.39
N VAL A 581 2.20 -21.43 -20.72
CA VAL A 581 1.86 -20.61 -21.88
C VAL A 581 3.17 -20.27 -22.59
N VAL A 582 3.19 -20.39 -23.92
CA VAL A 582 4.31 -19.96 -24.75
C VAL A 582 3.88 -18.76 -25.57
N VAL A 583 4.55 -17.63 -25.33
CA VAL A 583 4.38 -16.39 -26.07
C VAL A 583 5.46 -16.31 -27.15
N ASP A 584 5.03 -16.40 -28.41
CA ASP A 584 5.91 -16.41 -29.57
C ASP A 584 6.29 -14.98 -30.00
N SER A 585 7.58 -14.67 -29.91
CA SER A 585 8.15 -13.38 -30.35
C SER A 585 8.63 -13.37 -31.81
N GLU A 586 8.42 -14.44 -32.58
CA GLU A 586 8.76 -14.51 -34.01
C GLU A 586 7.81 -13.64 -34.85
N THR A 587 8.38 -12.68 -35.60
CA THR A 587 7.65 -11.80 -36.52
C THR A 587 8.25 -11.87 -37.94
N GLY A 588 7.40 -11.94 -38.97
CA GLY A 588 7.82 -11.96 -40.38
C GLY A 588 7.11 -12.99 -41.26
N ARG A 589 7.34 -12.92 -42.59
CA ARG A 589 6.75 -13.82 -43.61
C ARG A 589 7.34 -15.24 -43.62
N PHE A 590 8.52 -15.43 -43.02
CA PHE A 590 9.19 -16.74 -42.89
C PHE A 590 9.28 -17.11 -41.40
N ARG A 591 8.39 -17.99 -40.94
CA ARG A 591 8.35 -18.49 -39.55
C ARG A 591 8.96 -19.88 -39.48
N MET A 592 9.81 -20.12 -38.49
CA MET A 592 10.44 -21.43 -38.25
C MET A 592 9.56 -22.35 -37.37
N GLY A 593 8.58 -21.78 -36.65
CA GLY A 593 7.59 -22.54 -35.87
C GLY A 593 8.16 -23.27 -34.66
N LEU A 594 9.35 -22.88 -34.19
CA LEU A 594 10.04 -23.54 -33.09
C LEU A 594 9.35 -23.29 -31.74
N ALA A 595 8.79 -22.10 -31.51
CA ALA A 595 8.00 -21.80 -30.33
C ALA A 595 6.70 -22.63 -30.26
N ALA A 596 6.07 -22.91 -31.41
CA ALA A 596 4.89 -23.78 -31.49
C ALA A 596 5.24 -25.24 -31.12
N ARG A 597 6.38 -25.75 -31.61
CA ARG A 597 6.90 -27.08 -31.23
C ARG A 597 7.23 -27.17 -29.74
N LEU A 598 7.78 -26.09 -29.17
CA LEU A 598 8.03 -26.01 -27.73
C LEU A 598 6.72 -26.04 -26.93
N ALA A 599 5.71 -25.30 -27.38
CA ALA A 599 4.40 -25.26 -26.74
C ALA A 599 3.73 -26.64 -26.73
N GLU A 600 3.81 -27.38 -27.83
CA GLU A 600 3.30 -28.75 -27.93
C GLU A 600 3.95 -29.68 -26.90
N ARG A 601 5.27 -29.62 -26.75
CA ARG A 601 6.02 -30.44 -25.79
C ARG A 601 5.75 -30.05 -24.33
N LEU A 602 5.55 -28.76 -24.07
CA LEU A 602 5.14 -28.27 -22.74
C LEU A 602 3.68 -28.58 -22.40
N GLY A 603 2.85 -28.96 -23.37
CA GLY A 603 1.39 -28.97 -23.22
C GLY A 603 0.82 -27.57 -22.93
N ALA A 604 1.46 -26.53 -23.49
CA ALA A 604 1.20 -25.13 -23.23
C ALA A 604 0.22 -24.50 -24.25
N GLU A 605 -0.51 -23.47 -23.83
CA GLU A 605 -1.23 -22.60 -24.76
C GLU A 605 -0.21 -21.77 -25.58
N TYR A 606 -0.33 -21.78 -26.91
CA TYR A 606 0.52 -21.00 -27.81
C TYR A 606 -0.15 -19.66 -28.14
N VAL A 607 0.57 -18.55 -27.96
CA VAL A 607 0.05 -17.19 -28.17
C VAL A 607 1.08 -16.34 -28.91
N PRO A 608 0.76 -15.73 -30.06
CA PRO A 608 1.63 -14.74 -30.69
C PRO A 608 1.78 -13.48 -29.83
N VAL A 609 2.97 -12.87 -29.76
CA VAL A 609 3.22 -11.69 -28.90
C VAL A 609 2.30 -10.50 -29.18
N GLY A 610 1.84 -10.34 -30.44
CA GLY A 610 0.89 -9.29 -30.83
C GLY A 610 -0.56 -9.52 -30.38
N GLU A 611 -0.91 -10.75 -29.98
CA GLU A 611 -2.25 -11.14 -29.50
C GLU A 611 -2.34 -11.17 -27.96
N VAL A 612 -1.28 -10.71 -27.27
CA VAL A 612 -1.27 -10.57 -25.81
C VAL A 612 -2.18 -9.41 -25.37
N ASP A 613 -2.44 -8.46 -26.27
CA ASP A 613 -3.34 -7.32 -26.07
C ASP A 613 -4.82 -7.73 -26.20
N ALA A 614 -5.59 -7.54 -25.13
CA ALA A 614 -7.02 -7.83 -25.12
C ALA A 614 -7.82 -6.90 -26.05
N ASP A 615 -7.35 -5.67 -26.30
CA ASP A 615 -8.06 -4.69 -27.13
C ASP A 615 -7.85 -4.92 -28.63
N ALA A 616 -6.68 -5.47 -29.03
CA ALA A 616 -6.38 -5.86 -30.41
C ALA A 616 -7.29 -6.98 -30.95
N LEU A 617 -7.78 -7.86 -30.06
CA LEU A 617 -8.71 -8.94 -30.40
C LEU A 617 -10.14 -8.43 -30.68
N THR A 618 -10.57 -7.32 -30.07
CA THR A 618 -11.89 -6.71 -30.35
C THR A 618 -11.97 -6.11 -31.76
N GLY A 619 -10.84 -5.66 -32.32
CA GLY A 619 -10.77 -5.16 -33.70
C GLY A 619 -10.89 -6.26 -34.75
N ILE A 620 -10.24 -7.41 -34.51
CA ILE A 620 -10.17 -8.52 -35.48
C ILE A 620 -11.49 -9.31 -35.57
N VAL A 621 -12.34 -9.27 -34.53
CA VAL A 621 -13.67 -9.90 -34.55
C VAL A 621 -14.70 -9.09 -35.37
N ARG A 622 -14.47 -7.79 -35.62
CA ARG A 622 -15.34 -7.00 -36.52
C ARG A 622 -15.02 -7.17 -38.00
N GLU A 623 -13.79 -7.53 -38.37
CA GLU A 623 -13.41 -7.78 -39.77
C GLU A 623 -13.80 -9.18 -40.29
N ARG A 624 -14.21 -10.10 -39.41
CA ARG A 624 -14.78 -11.41 -39.80
C ARG A 624 -16.31 -11.48 -39.73
N ALA A 625 -16.97 -10.36 -39.47
CA ALA A 625 -18.42 -10.23 -39.45
C ALA A 625 -18.96 -9.23 -40.50
N ALA A 626 -18.16 -8.90 -41.53
CA ALA A 626 -18.55 -8.11 -42.69
C ALA A 626 -18.40 -8.95 -43.97
#